data_AF-A0A6M3JGE7-F1
#
_entry.id   AF-A0A6M3JGE7-F1
#
_cell.length_a   1.000
_cell.length_b   1.000
_cell.length_c   1.000
_cell.angle_alpha   90.00
_cell.angle_beta   90.00
_cell.angle_gamma   90.00
#
_symmetry.space_group_name_H-M   'P 1'
#
loop_
_entity.id
_entity.type
_entity.pdbx_description
1 polymer ?
#
loop_
_entity_poly.entity_id
_entity_poly.type
_entity_poly.pdbx_seq_one_letter_code
_entity_poly.pdbx_strand_id
1 'polypeptide(L)' 'MVKCNACGWLGDWEDTETHFYGEHEIPICPMCYSENLEDVEMEDEENSIPF' A
#
# COMPACT_ATOMS: atom_id res chain seq x y z
N MET A 1 0.94 5.72 -3.12
CA MET A 1 0.79 4.30 -3.55
C MET A 1 0.99 3.44 -2.32
N VAL A 2 0.41 2.25 -2.28
CA VAL A 2 0.52 1.29 -1.19
C VAL A 2 1.14 -0.01 -1.69
N LYS A 3 1.92 -0.64 -0.83
CA LYS A 3 2.49 -1.97 -1.07
C LYS A 3 2.07 -2.94 0.02
N CYS A 4 1.61 -4.12 -0.37
CA CYS A 4 1.45 -5.23 0.56
C CYS A 4 2.77 -5.97 0.74
N ASN A 5 3.26 -6.05 1.97
CA ASN A 5 4.47 -6.79 2.30
C ASN A 5 4.31 -8.31 2.33
N ALA A 6 3.07 -8.80 2.41
CA ALA A 6 2.80 -10.24 2.43
C ALA A 6 2.89 -10.86 1.02
N CYS A 7 2.36 -10.19 -0.01
CA CYS A 7 2.31 -10.72 -1.37
C CYS A 7 3.01 -9.85 -2.43
N GLY A 8 3.50 -8.66 -2.06
CA GLY A 8 4.14 -7.72 -2.97
C GLY A 8 3.17 -6.96 -3.88
N TRP A 9 1.86 -7.01 -3.62
CA TRP A 9 0.87 -6.24 -4.36
C TRP A 9 1.15 -4.74 -4.23
N LEU A 10 1.00 -4.01 -5.34
CA LEU A 10 1.15 -2.56 -5.42
C LEU A 10 -0.15 -1.99 -6.00
N GLY A 11 -0.68 -0.94 -5.37
CA GLY A 11 -1.90 -0.26 -5.79
C GLY A 11 -2.11 1.02 -5.00
N ASP A 12 -3.27 1.64 -5.08
CA ASP A 12 -3.58 2.80 -4.24
C ASP A 12 -4.38 2.42 -3.00
N TRP A 13 -4.44 3.31 -2.00
CA TRP A 13 -5.26 3.07 -0.81
C TRP A 13 -6.74 2.87 -1.15
N GLU A 14 -7.23 3.52 -2.21
CA GLU A 14 -8.60 3.37 -2.70
C GLU A 14 -8.87 1.96 -3.26
N ASP A 15 -7.83 1.23 -3.68
CA ASP A 15 -7.94 -0.14 -4.18
C ASP A 15 -7.85 -1.19 -3.06
N THR A 16 -7.56 -0.78 -1.82
CA THR A 16 -7.53 -1.70 -0.67
C THR A 16 -8.93 -2.12 -0.28
N GLU A 17 -9.08 -3.35 0.22
CA GLU A 17 -10.34 -3.74 0.85
C GLU A 17 -10.39 -3.20 2.27
N THR A 18 -11.55 -2.78 2.73
CA THR A 18 -11.74 -2.30 4.11
C THR A 18 -12.41 -3.38 4.95
N HIS A 19 -11.78 -3.76 6.05
CA HIS A 19 -12.36 -4.64 7.06
C HIS A 19 -12.83 -3.85 8.27
N PHE A 20 -14.02 -4.17 8.78
CA PHE A 20 -14.63 -3.50 9.92
C PHE A 20 -14.48 -4.34 11.19
N TYR A 21 -13.70 -3.85 12.15
CA TYR A 21 -13.61 -4.40 13.50
C TYR A 21 -14.41 -3.52 14.46
N GLY A 22 -15.72 -3.80 14.53
CA GLY A 22 -16.67 -2.95 15.24
C GLY A 22 -16.84 -1.62 14.52
N GLU A 23 -16.36 -0.54 15.11
CA GLU A 23 -16.37 0.82 14.54
C GLU A 23 -15.05 1.21 13.87
N HIS A 24 -14.04 0.33 13.89
CA HIS A 24 -12.73 0.58 13.29
C HIS A 24 -12.63 0.03 11.87
N GLU A 25 -12.25 0.89 10.94
CA GLU A 25 -11.92 0.54 9.56
C GLU A 25 -10.43 0.23 9.45
N ILE A 26 -10.10 -0.97 8.96
CA ILE A 26 -8.73 -1.43 8.75
C ILE A 26 -8.56 -1.75 7.27
N PRO A 27 -7.66 -1.06 6.54
CA PRO A 27 -7.36 -1.41 5.16
C PRO A 27 -6.56 -2.71 5.09
N ILE A 28 -6.91 -3.58 4.15
CA ILE A 28 -6.30 -4.87 3.92
C ILE A 28 -6.02 -5.08 2.42
N CYS A 29 -4.99 -5.86 2.12
CA CYS A 29 -4.60 -6.16 0.75
C CYS A 29 -5.71 -6.97 0.03
N PRO A 30 -6.18 -6.53 -1.14
CA PRO A 30 -7.24 -7.23 -1.88
C PRO A 30 -6.78 -8.60 -2.43
N MET A 31 -5.47 -8.81 -2.57
CA MET A 31 -4.92 -10.05 -3.14
C MET A 31 -4.71 -11.16 -2.12
N CYS A 32 -4.37 -10.80 -0.87
CA CYS A 32 -4.01 -11.79 0.16
C CYS A 32 -4.67 -11.55 1.52
N TYR A 33 -5.54 -10.55 1.63
CA TYR A 33 -6.28 -10.18 2.84
C TYR A 33 -5.39 -9.88 4.05
N SER A 34 -4.13 -9.48 3.81
CA SER A 34 -3.19 -9.09 4.86
C SER A 34 -3.33 -7.60 5.17
N GLU A 35 -3.28 -7.26 6.46
CA GLU A 35 -3.19 -5.89 6.98
C GLU A 35 -1.79 -5.26 6.84
N ASN A 36 -0.81 -6.02 6.34
CA ASN A 36 0.58 -5.59 6.22
C ASN A 36 0.77 -4.75 4.94
N LEU A 37 0.18 -3.55 4.97
CA LEU A 37 0.25 -2.53 3.93
C LEU A 37 1.20 -1.41 4.38
N GLU A 38 2.06 -0.98 3.47
CA GLU A 38 2.97 0.15 3.67
C GLU A 38 2.76 1.21 2.60
N ASP A 39 2.79 2.48 3.02
CA ASP A 39 2.87 3.60 2.12
C ASP A 39 4.18 3.58 1.34
N VAL A 40 4.06 3.64 0.03
CA VAL A 40 5.16 3.84 -0.89
C VAL A 40 4.94 5.18 -1.57
N GLU A 41 5.70 6.16 -1.13
CA GLU A 41 5.91 7.38 -1.90
C GLU A 41 6.84 7.01 -3.05
N MET A 42 6.37 7.21 -4.29
CA MET A 42 7.28 7.24 -5.42
C MET A 42 8.11 8.49 -5.21
N GLU A 43 9.32 8.36 -4.67
CA GLU A 43 10.32 9.41 -4.80
C GLU A 43 10.53 9.57 -6.31
N ASP A 44 9.99 10.66 -6.87
CA ASP A 44 10.33 11.07 -8.23
C ASP A 44 11.85 11.14 -8.27
N GLU A 45 12.47 10.20 -8.98
CA GLU A 45 13.92 10.13 -9.19
C GLU A 45 14.34 11.25 -10.17
N GLU A 46 13.94 12.49 -9.91
CA GLU A 46 14.39 13.72 -10.57
C GLU A 46 15.58 14.32 -9.80
N ASN A 47 16.53 13.51 -9.31
CA ASN A 47 17.88 14.01 -9.03
C ASN A 47 18.87 12.91 -8.68
N SER A 48 19.68 12.48 -9.65
CA SER A 48 21.13 12.26 -9.49
C SER A 48 21.77 11.79 -10.81
N ILE A 49 21.83 12.69 -11.79
CA ILE A 49 22.92 12.62 -12.78
C ILE A 49 23.85 13.82 -12.52
N PRO A 50 24.90 13.69 -11.71
CA PRO A 50 26.07 14.53 -11.88
C PRO A 50 26.98 13.88 -12.92
N PHE A 51 27.02 14.53 -14.09
CA PHE A 51 28.03 14.57 -15.15
C PHE A 51 29.24 13.62 -15.08
#